data_AF-A0A3N8NZD6-F1
#
_entry.id   AF-A0A3N8NZD6-F1
#
_cell.length_a   1.000
_cell.length_b   1.000
_cell.length_c   1.000
_cell.angle_alpha   90.00
_cell.angle_beta   90.00
_cell.angle_gamma   90.00
#
_symmetry.space_group_name_H-M   'P 1'
#
loop_
_entity.id
_entity.type
_entity.pdbx_description
1 polymer ?
#
loop_
_entity_poly.entity_id
_entity_poly.type
_entity_poly.pdbx_seq_one_letter_code
_entity_poly.pdbx_strand_id
1 'polypeptide(L)'
;MSDTTKTYDDALNEAINAIAVLDDDMRQRLYEAEKENDRATDEWLAEWAADYAEEHEDDDDPEGDGWDLAQQTPEWGEVCKEVFSEIAEAYGVGEELLGHAVALLNNSNGWALVEQRRIELGLVTVN
;
A
#
# COMPACT_ATOMS: atom_id res chain seq x y z
N MET A 1 -20.59 9.87 -12.82
CA MET A 1 -19.13 9.82 -12.62
C MET A 1 -18.76 10.92 -11.64
N SER A 2 -18.60 10.61 -10.34
CA SER A 2 -18.08 11.52 -9.29
C SER A 2 -17.99 10.88 -7.89
N ASP A 3 -18.30 9.59 -7.69
CA ASP A 3 -18.31 8.97 -6.36
C ASP A 3 -16.90 8.49 -5.95
N THR A 4 -16.19 7.87 -6.88
CA THR A 4 -14.86 7.26 -6.65
C THR A 4 -13.80 8.25 -6.19
N THR A 5 -13.69 9.43 -6.82
CA THR A 5 -12.70 10.46 -6.44
C THR A 5 -12.94 10.96 -5.01
N LYS A 6 -14.20 11.09 -4.60
CA LYS A 6 -14.53 11.53 -3.25
C LYS A 6 -14.16 10.48 -2.20
N THR A 7 -14.38 9.20 -2.49
CA THR A 7 -13.99 8.11 -1.59
C THR A 7 -12.49 8.01 -1.40
N TYR A 8 -11.70 8.20 -2.47
CA TYR A 8 -10.24 8.23 -2.39
C TYR A 8 -9.73 9.42 -1.57
N ASP A 9 -10.33 10.61 -1.77
CA ASP A 9 -9.98 11.81 -0.99
C ASP A 9 -10.32 11.63 0.50
N ASP A 10 -11.45 11.01 0.83
CA ASP A 10 -11.86 10.77 2.22
C ASP A 10 -10.93 9.76 2.92
N ALA A 11 -10.61 8.62 2.29
CA ALA A 11 -9.71 7.60 2.84
C ALA A 11 -8.27 8.10 2.99
N LEU A 12 -7.79 8.89 2.02
CA LEU A 12 -6.47 9.52 2.09
C LEU A 12 -6.40 10.53 3.25
N ASN A 13 -7.43 11.36 3.43
CA ASN A 13 -7.50 12.31 4.54
C ASN A 13 -7.58 11.62 5.90
N GLU A 14 -8.33 10.52 6.00
CA GLU A 14 -8.39 9.70 7.21
C GLU A 14 -7.00 9.14 7.56
N ALA A 15 -6.31 8.54 6.58
CA ALA A 15 -4.97 8.00 6.75
C ALA A 15 -3.97 9.09 7.19
N ILE A 16 -3.98 10.25 6.54
CA ILE A 16 -3.11 11.39 6.90
C ILE A 16 -3.33 11.79 8.36
N ASN A 17 -4.59 11.93 8.80
CA ASN A 17 -4.89 12.33 10.17
C ASN A 17 -4.52 11.26 11.20
N ALA A 18 -4.77 9.98 10.90
CA ALA A 18 -4.42 8.86 11.77
C ALA A 18 -2.90 8.74 11.98
N ILE A 19 -2.13 8.85 10.90
CA ILE A 19 -0.67 8.68 10.93
C ILE A 19 0.03 9.92 11.48
N ALA A 20 -0.47 11.13 11.20
CA ALA A 20 0.19 12.37 11.61
C ALA A 20 0.33 12.50 13.14
N VAL A 21 -0.56 11.92 13.94
CA VAL A 21 -0.48 12.02 15.41
C VAL A 21 0.43 10.99 16.07
N LEU A 22 0.97 10.03 15.31
CA LEU A 22 1.87 9.01 15.82
C LEU A 22 3.24 9.59 16.18
N ASP A 23 3.96 8.94 17.08
CA ASP A 23 5.37 9.25 17.35
C ASP A 23 6.28 8.84 16.18
N ASP A 24 7.52 9.32 16.18
CA ASP A 24 8.47 9.13 15.07
C ASP A 24 8.88 7.66 14.87
N ASP A 25 9.00 6.89 15.95
CA ASP A 25 9.34 5.46 15.89
C ASP A 25 8.21 4.65 15.25
N MET A 26 6.97 4.88 15.68
CA MET A 26 5.81 4.22 15.08
C MET A 26 5.63 4.60 13.59
N ARG A 27 5.83 5.88 13.21
CA ARG A 27 5.75 6.28 11.79
C ARG A 27 6.85 5.65 10.95
N GLN A 28 8.07 5.56 11.45
CA GLN A 28 9.17 4.93 10.73
C GLN A 28 8.88 3.44 10.49
N ARG A 29 8.42 2.71 11.51
CA ARG A 29 8.03 1.31 11.35
C ARG A 29 6.89 1.15 10.35
N LEU A 30 5.93 2.06 10.38
CA LEU A 30 4.80 2.05 9.47
C LEU A 30 5.20 2.33 8.01
N TYR A 31 6.15 3.24 7.80
CA TYR A 31 6.75 3.49 6.49
C TYR A 31 7.47 2.26 5.93
N GLU A 32 8.26 1.59 6.77
CA GLU A 32 8.97 0.38 6.36
C GLU A 32 8.02 -0.80 6.10
N ALA A 33 6.99 -0.96 6.94
CA ALA A 33 5.94 -1.97 6.76
C ALA A 33 5.16 -1.76 5.45
N GLU A 34 4.80 -0.51 5.12
CA GLU A 34 4.14 -0.19 3.85
C GLU A 34 5.01 -0.55 2.63
N LYS A 35 6.31 -0.22 2.68
CA LYS A 35 7.26 -0.55 1.61
C LYS A 35 7.45 -2.04 1.44
N GLU A 36 7.49 -2.77 2.55
CA GLU A 36 7.59 -4.22 2.52
C GLU A 36 6.32 -4.86 1.97
N ASN A 37 5.14 -4.30 2.28
CA ASN A 37 3.87 -4.78 1.75
C ASN A 37 3.83 -4.61 0.23
N ASP A 38 4.12 -3.40 -0.25
CA ASP A 38 4.20 -3.07 -1.68
C ASP A 38 5.13 -4.05 -2.42
N ARG A 39 6.35 -4.23 -1.88
CA ARG A 39 7.36 -5.15 -2.43
C ARG A 39 6.87 -6.60 -2.48
N ALA A 40 6.35 -7.13 -1.38
CA ALA A 40 5.92 -8.53 -1.30
C ALA A 40 4.74 -8.81 -2.23
N THR A 41 3.81 -7.86 -2.33
CA THR A 41 2.67 -7.99 -3.24
C THR A 41 3.08 -7.89 -4.72
N ASP A 42 4.03 -7.00 -5.05
CA ASP A 42 4.57 -6.90 -6.41
C ASP A 42 5.37 -8.14 -6.81
N GLU A 43 6.16 -8.72 -5.88
CA GLU A 43 6.90 -9.96 -6.13
C GLU A 43 5.96 -11.12 -6.45
N TRP A 44 4.87 -11.26 -5.69
CA TRP A 44 3.88 -12.29 -5.96
C TRP A 44 3.20 -12.10 -7.33
N LEU A 45 2.82 -10.87 -7.68
CA LEU A 45 2.21 -10.57 -8.98
C LEU A 45 3.17 -10.87 -10.14
N ALA A 46 4.46 -10.52 -9.99
CA ALA A 46 5.47 -10.78 -10.99
C ALA A 46 5.72 -12.28 -11.18
N GLU A 47 5.77 -13.06 -10.09
CA GLU A 47 5.91 -14.53 -10.15
C GLU A 47 4.70 -15.17 -10.85
N TRP A 48 3.49 -14.78 -10.48
CA TRP A 48 2.27 -15.28 -11.11
C TRP A 48 2.22 -14.96 -12.60
N ALA A 49 2.55 -13.72 -12.97
CA ALA A 49 2.56 -13.28 -14.36
C ALA A 49 3.62 -14.01 -15.20
N ALA A 50 4.79 -14.31 -14.61
CA ALA A 50 5.83 -15.10 -15.26
C ALA A 50 5.35 -16.53 -15.55
N ASP A 51 4.74 -17.19 -14.57
CA ASP A 51 4.17 -18.55 -14.74
C ASP A 51 3.09 -18.55 -15.83
N TYR A 52 2.20 -17.55 -15.85
CA TYR A 52 1.21 -17.40 -16.91
C TYR A 52 1.86 -17.25 -18.29
N ALA A 53 2.93 -16.45 -18.40
CA ALA A 53 3.60 -16.19 -19.65
C ALA A 53 4.35 -17.39 -20.22
N GLU A 54 4.89 -18.28 -19.37
CA GLU A 54 5.46 -19.55 -19.81
C GLU A 54 4.41 -20.46 -20.49
N GLU A 55 3.15 -20.36 -20.07
CA GLU A 55 2.04 -21.13 -20.66
C GLU A 55 1.43 -20.48 -21.91
N HIS A 56 1.67 -19.18 -22.13
CA HIS A 56 1.05 -18.35 -23.16
C HIS A 56 2.08 -17.59 -24.02
N GLU A 57 3.22 -18.23 -24.32
CA GLU A 57 4.36 -17.60 -25.02
C GLU A 57 4.05 -17.03 -26.43
N ASP A 58 2.94 -17.46 -27.03
CA ASP A 58 2.49 -17.02 -28.36
C ASP A 58 1.58 -15.77 -28.33
N ASP A 59 1.18 -15.31 -27.14
CA ASP A 59 0.35 -14.10 -26.98
C ASP A 59 1.19 -12.81 -27.17
N ASP A 60 0.53 -11.68 -27.44
CA ASP A 60 1.21 -10.41 -27.79
C ASP A 60 1.94 -9.77 -26.59
N ASP A 61 1.41 -9.89 -25.37
CA ASP A 61 2.00 -9.40 -24.11
C ASP A 61 1.54 -10.25 -22.90
N PRO A 62 1.98 -11.52 -22.82
CA PRO A 62 1.48 -12.44 -21.81
C PRO A 62 1.91 -12.07 -20.38
N GLU A 63 3.05 -11.39 -20.19
CA GLU A 63 3.47 -10.89 -18.88
C GLU A 63 2.54 -9.77 -18.39
N GLY A 64 2.19 -8.81 -19.26
CA GLY A 64 1.25 -7.73 -18.94
C GLY A 64 -0.16 -8.27 -18.64
N ASP A 65 -0.67 -9.15 -19.50
CA ASP A 65 -1.97 -9.81 -19.30
C ASP A 65 -1.97 -10.65 -18.01
N GLY A 66 -0.86 -11.34 -17.73
CA GLY A 66 -0.67 -12.12 -16.51
C GLY A 66 -0.81 -11.26 -15.25
N TRP A 67 -0.20 -10.08 -15.24
CA TRP A 67 -0.27 -9.15 -14.11
C TRP A 67 -1.70 -8.68 -13.84
N ASP A 68 -2.44 -8.33 -14.90
CA ASP A 68 -3.84 -7.89 -14.81
C ASP A 68 -4.77 -9.03 -14.37
N LEU A 69 -4.50 -10.27 -14.83
CA LEU A 69 -5.28 -11.45 -14.45
C LEU A 69 -5.01 -11.88 -13.01
N ALA A 70 -3.75 -11.85 -12.55
CA ALA A 70 -3.36 -12.21 -11.19
C ALA A 70 -4.21 -11.45 -10.15
N GLN A 71 -4.39 -10.14 -10.33
CA GLN A 71 -5.18 -9.28 -9.43
C GLN A 71 -6.69 -9.59 -9.42
N GLN A 72 -7.19 -10.35 -10.39
CA GLN A 72 -8.59 -10.76 -10.46
C GLN A 72 -8.83 -12.15 -9.84
N THR A 73 -7.77 -12.85 -9.47
CA THR A 73 -7.87 -14.18 -8.84
C THR A 73 -8.34 -14.09 -7.39
N PRO A 74 -9.03 -15.11 -6.87
CA PRO A 74 -9.28 -15.22 -5.43
C PRO A 74 -7.99 -15.36 -4.61
N GLU A 75 -6.97 -16.00 -5.18
CA GLU A 75 -5.65 -16.22 -4.57
C GLU A 75 -4.98 -14.89 -4.21
N TRP A 76 -5.07 -13.89 -5.09
CA TRP A 76 -4.59 -12.54 -4.81
C TRP A 76 -5.18 -11.95 -3.52
N GLY A 77 -6.49 -12.10 -3.31
CA GLY A 77 -7.14 -11.61 -2.10
C GLY A 77 -6.67 -12.33 -0.82
N GLU A 78 -6.34 -13.62 -0.92
CA GLU A 78 -5.80 -14.41 0.19
C GLU A 78 -4.36 -14.02 0.50
N VAL A 79 -3.51 -13.90 -0.53
CA VAL A 79 -2.11 -13.49 -0.43
C VAL A 79 -1.99 -12.08 0.13
N CYS A 80 -2.76 -11.11 -0.39
CA CYS A 80 -2.77 -9.76 0.16
C CYS A 80 -3.10 -9.78 1.65
N LYS A 81 -4.08 -10.59 2.07
CA LYS A 81 -4.46 -10.66 3.48
C LYS A 81 -3.37 -11.29 4.34
N GLU A 82 -2.75 -12.37 3.87
CA GLU A 82 -1.67 -13.07 4.58
C GLU A 82 -0.44 -12.18 4.72
N VAL A 83 0.08 -11.66 3.60
CA VAL A 83 1.22 -10.73 3.56
C VAL A 83 0.98 -9.53 4.47
N PHE A 84 -0.20 -8.93 4.41
CA PHE A 84 -0.54 -7.78 5.22
C PHE A 84 -0.53 -8.07 6.73
N SER A 85 -1.11 -9.20 7.15
CA SER A 85 -1.09 -9.62 8.56
C SER A 85 0.34 -9.97 9.03
N GLU A 86 1.13 -10.67 8.23
CA GLU A 86 2.51 -11.04 8.56
C GLU A 86 3.40 -9.81 8.71
N ILE A 87 3.27 -8.84 7.80
CA ILE A 87 4.05 -7.60 7.84
C ILE A 87 3.63 -6.74 9.02
N ALA A 88 2.34 -6.62 9.30
CA ALA A 88 1.86 -5.89 10.47
C ALA A 88 2.47 -6.46 11.76
N GLU A 89 2.50 -7.79 11.90
CA GLU A 89 3.14 -8.47 13.02
C GLU A 89 4.66 -8.24 13.06
N ALA A 90 5.35 -8.41 11.93
CA ALA A 90 6.81 -8.31 11.86
C ALA A 90 7.34 -6.92 12.25
N TYR A 91 6.62 -5.86 11.87
CA TYR A 91 6.98 -4.48 12.19
C TYR A 91 6.36 -3.97 13.50
N GLY A 92 5.51 -4.78 14.15
CA GLY A 92 4.82 -4.42 15.38
C GLY A 92 3.86 -3.24 15.20
N VAL A 93 3.24 -3.13 14.02
CA VAL A 93 2.23 -2.11 13.70
C VAL A 93 0.85 -2.76 13.69
N GLY A 94 -0.21 -1.98 13.99
CA GLY A 94 -1.57 -2.48 13.87
C GLY A 94 -1.99 -2.61 12.41
N GLU A 95 -2.73 -3.67 12.06
CA GLU A 95 -3.27 -3.90 10.71
C GLU A 95 -4.05 -2.68 10.18
N GLU A 96 -4.87 -2.03 11.02
CA GLU A 96 -5.61 -0.81 10.65
C GLU A 96 -4.67 0.34 10.26
N LEU A 97 -3.57 0.53 11.02
CA LEU A 97 -2.58 1.56 10.71
C LEU A 97 -1.81 1.23 9.43
N LEU A 98 -1.46 -0.04 9.21
CA LEU A 98 -0.84 -0.47 7.95
C LEU A 98 -1.79 -0.22 6.77
N GLY A 99 -3.10 -0.40 6.96
CA GLY A 99 -4.10 -0.14 5.93
C GLY A 99 -4.16 1.34 5.55
N HIS A 100 -4.07 2.23 6.55
CA HIS A 100 -3.93 3.66 6.29
C HIS A 100 -2.64 4.00 5.54
N ALA A 101 -1.51 3.36 5.88
CA ALA A 101 -0.24 3.59 5.20
C ALA A 101 -0.26 3.10 3.75
N VAL A 102 -0.82 1.91 3.49
CA VAL A 102 -1.05 1.38 2.14
C VAL A 102 -1.98 2.31 1.34
N ALA A 103 -2.99 2.92 1.97
CA ALA A 103 -3.83 3.90 1.28
C ALA A 103 -3.05 5.14 0.79
N LEU A 104 -1.93 5.49 1.44
CA LEU A 104 -1.05 6.58 1.00
C LEU A 104 -0.35 6.26 -0.34
N LEU A 105 -0.12 4.99 -0.69
CA LEU A 105 0.54 4.59 -1.95
C LEU A 105 -0.20 5.11 -3.19
N ASN A 106 -1.52 5.25 -3.10
CA ASN A 106 -2.34 5.83 -4.17
C ASN A 106 -2.04 7.32 -4.45
N ASN A 107 -1.22 7.96 -3.61
CA ASN A 107 -0.77 9.33 -3.78
C ASN A 107 0.76 9.41 -3.62
N SER A 108 1.46 9.79 -4.70
CA SER A 108 2.93 9.92 -4.68
C SER A 108 3.48 10.91 -3.65
N ASN A 109 2.64 11.79 -3.09
CA ASN A 109 2.97 12.71 -2.02
C ASN A 109 2.38 12.32 -0.65
N GLY A 110 1.81 11.12 -0.48
CA GLY A 110 1.06 10.72 0.72
C GLY A 110 1.83 10.96 2.03
N TRP A 111 3.08 10.49 2.11
CA TRP A 111 3.95 10.72 3.26
C TRP A 111 4.35 12.18 3.45
N ALA A 112 4.52 12.94 2.36
CA ALA A 112 4.79 14.38 2.46
C ALA A 112 3.58 15.14 3.03
N LEU A 113 2.36 14.70 2.71
CA LEU A 113 1.13 15.27 3.27
C LEU A 113 0.97 14.93 4.77
N VAL A 114 1.41 13.74 5.20
CA VAL A 114 1.51 13.40 6.64
C VAL A 114 2.43 14.39 7.35
N GLU A 115 3.63 14.65 6.82
CA GLU A 115 4.57 15.58 7.45
C GLU A 115 4.06 17.03 7.46
N GLN A 116 3.42 17.47 6.36
CA GLN A 116 2.72 18.77 6.35
C GLN A 116 1.67 18.85 7.47
N ARG A 117 0.87 17.78 7.64
CA ARG A 117 -0.16 17.74 8.67
C ARG A 117 0.41 17.84 10.07
N ARG A 118 1.56 17.23 10.32
CA ARG A 118 2.27 17.32 11.61
C ARG A 118 2.72 18.74 11.92
N ILE A 119 3.20 19.48 10.92
CA ILE A 119 3.55 20.90 11.06
C ILE A 119 2.30 21.73 11.41
N GLU A 120 1.18 21.51 10.72
CA GLU A 120 -0.09 22.20 11.00
C GLU A 120 -0.60 21.94 12.42
N LEU A 121 -0.39 20.73 12.93
CA LEU A 121 -0.72 20.34 14.30
C LEU A 121 0.29 20.84 15.35
N GLY A 122 1.41 21.43 14.93
CA GLY A 122 2.48 21.88 15.82
C GLY A 122 3.27 20.74 16.46
N LEU A 123 3.25 19.53 15.87
CA LEU A 123 3.96 18.35 16.35
C LEU A 123 5.44 18.35 15.91
N VAL A 124 5.76 19.12 14.86
CA VAL A 124 7.14 19.35 14.40
C VAL A 124 7.28 20.83 14.06
N THR A 125 8.41 21.42 14.40
CA THR A 125 8.76 22.79 13.98
C THR A 125 9.51 22.75 12.66
N VAL A 126 9.08 23.57 11.69
CA VAL A 126 9.85 23.82 10.46
C VAL A 126 11.12 24.57 10.87
N ASN A 127 12.29 23.94 10.68
CA ASN A 127 13.59 24.61 10.84
C ASN A 127 13.95 25.39 9.57
#